data_AF-A0A5D4TR36-F1
#
_entry.id   AF-A0A5D4TR36-F1
#
_cell.length_a   1.000
_cell.length_b   1.000
_cell.length_c   1.000
_cell.angle_alpha   90.00
_cell.angle_beta   90.00
_cell.angle_gamma   90.00
#
_symmetry.space_group_name_H-M   'P 1'
#
loop_
_entity.id
_entity.type
_entity.pdbx_description
1 polymer ?
#
loop_
_entity_poly.entity_id
_entity_poly.type
_entity_poly.pdbx_seq_one_letter_code
_entity_poly.pdbx_strand_id
1 'polypeptide(L)'
;MEAILEKELLLPNQYVDVTDQEMEYVDGGVAIATILGIVTAVIAASGATYGAGRVAGERAYYAGLRNSTYQKWKWQIRAAAVGVGGVAGGIFMLGFENKFYSMI
;
A
#
# COMPACT_ATOMS: atom_id res chain seq x y z
N MET A 1 -38.67 31.32 31.14
CA MET A 1 -38.51 30.90 29.74
C MET A 1 -37.04 31.08 29.43
N GLU A 2 -36.24 30.04 29.60
CA GLU A 2 -34.88 29.97 29.04
C GLU A 2 -34.39 28.53 29.20
N ALA A 3 -34.34 27.82 28.08
CA ALA A 3 -33.65 26.54 27.94
C ALA A 3 -33.18 26.49 26.48
N ILE A 4 -32.31 27.43 26.12
CA ILE A 4 -31.56 27.34 24.88
C ILE A 4 -30.50 26.28 25.14
N LEU A 5 -30.71 25.12 24.50
CA LEU A 5 -29.76 24.03 24.41
C LEU A 5 -28.44 24.55 23.82
N GLU A 6 -27.51 24.97 24.68
CA GLU A 6 -26.09 24.86 24.42
C GLU A 6 -25.71 23.38 24.47
N LYS A 7 -26.11 22.64 23.44
CA LYS A 7 -25.34 21.45 23.03
C LYS A 7 -24.07 21.98 22.39
N GLU A 8 -23.14 22.48 23.21
CA GLU A 8 -21.75 22.53 22.81
C GLU A 8 -21.39 21.11 22.39
N LEU A 9 -21.05 20.97 21.12
CA LEU A 9 -20.44 19.77 20.60
C LEU A 9 -19.04 19.71 21.24
N LEU A 10 -18.98 19.24 22.49
CA LEU A 10 -17.73 19.01 23.20
C LEU A 10 -16.99 17.91 22.47
N LEU A 11 -16.09 18.31 21.57
CA LEU A 11 -15.16 17.41 20.92
C LEU A 11 -14.41 16.65 22.02
N PRO A 12 -14.35 15.30 21.96
CA PRO A 12 -13.62 14.52 22.94
C PRO A 12 -12.21 15.09 23.10
N ASN A 13 -11.92 15.65 24.28
CA ASN A 13 -10.64 16.32 24.58
C ASN A 13 -9.47 15.33 24.75
N GLN A 14 -9.72 14.05 24.48
CA GLN A 14 -8.73 13.01 24.35
C GLN A 14 -8.75 12.52 22.91
N TYR A 15 -7.88 13.12 22.09
CA TYR A 15 -7.36 12.40 20.94
C TYR A 15 -6.46 11.31 21.51
N VAL A 16 -6.93 10.06 21.46
CA VAL A 16 -6.03 8.92 21.63
C VAL A 16 -5.18 8.90 20.36
N ASP A 17 -3.89 9.20 20.50
CA ASP A 17 -2.93 8.97 19.43
C ASP A 17 -2.87 7.46 19.19
N VAL A 18 -3.64 7.00 18.20
CA VAL A 18 -3.58 5.63 17.72
C VAL A 18 -2.22 5.49 17.04
N THR A 19 -1.35 4.69 17.65
CA THR A 19 -0.02 4.46 17.08
C THR A 19 -0.13 3.82 15.71
N ASP A 20 0.88 4.03 14.85
CA ASP A 20 0.94 3.42 13.50
C ASP A 20 0.76 1.90 13.50
N GLN A 21 1.08 1.23 14.62
CA GLN A 21 0.88 -0.21 14.84
C GLN A 21 -0.57 -0.59 15.15
N GLU A 22 -1.33 0.25 15.84
CA GLU A 22 -2.74 -0.02 16.13
C GLU A 22 -3.63 0.23 14.91
N MET A 23 -3.23 1.14 14.01
CA MET A 23 -3.87 1.30 12.70
C MET A 23 -3.68 0.08 11.79
N GLU A 24 -2.60 -0.69 11.96
CA GLU A 24 -2.34 -1.93 11.19
C GLU A 24 -3.39 -3.01 11.46
N TYR A 25 -3.95 -3.06 12.68
CA TYR A 25 -4.98 -4.01 13.08
C TYR A 25 -6.41 -3.60 12.68
N VAL A 26 -6.68 -2.30 12.51
CA VAL A 26 -8.01 -1.80 12.14
C VAL A 26 -8.26 -1.93 10.62
N ASP A 27 -7.21 -1.83 9.80
CA ASP A 27 -7.36 -1.74 8.33
C ASP A 27 -7.35 -3.11 7.61
N GLY A 28 -7.19 -4.24 8.32
CA GLY A 28 -7.22 -5.58 7.73
C GLY A 28 -6.26 -5.75 6.53
N GLY A 29 -5.13 -5.05 6.57
CA GLY A 29 -4.23 -4.89 5.43
C GLY A 29 -3.28 -6.06 5.20
N VAL A 30 -2.83 -6.22 3.96
CA VAL A 30 -1.76 -7.17 3.62
C VAL A 30 -0.42 -6.72 4.21
N ALA A 31 0.32 -7.65 4.80
CA ALA A 31 1.67 -7.39 5.30
C ALA A 31 2.61 -6.95 4.16
N ILE A 32 3.43 -5.91 4.40
CA ILE A 32 4.39 -5.41 3.40
C ILE A 32 5.33 -6.53 2.90
N ALA A 33 5.75 -7.44 3.80
CA ALA A 33 6.63 -8.56 3.47
C ALA A 33 6.06 -9.45 2.35
N THR A 34 4.74 -9.66 2.33
CA THR A 34 4.06 -10.41 1.26
C THR A 34 4.18 -9.69 -0.08
N ILE A 35 3.99 -8.36 -0.10
CA ILE A 35 4.09 -7.57 -1.32
C ILE A 35 5.51 -7.52 -1.85
N LEU A 36 6.49 -7.35 -0.96
CA LEU A 36 7.90 -7.44 -1.31
C LEU A 36 8.20 -8.82 -1.91
N GLY A 37 7.77 -9.90 -1.24
CA GLY A 37 7.93 -11.27 -1.74
C GLY A 37 7.35 -11.48 -3.14
N ILE A 38 6.17 -10.92 -3.44
CA ILE A 38 5.58 -10.96 -4.79
C ILE A 38 6.51 -10.25 -5.80
N VAL A 39 6.99 -9.05 -5.49
CA VAL A 39 7.89 -8.29 -6.36
C VAL A 39 9.18 -9.08 -6.63
N THR A 40 9.85 -9.56 -5.60
CA THR A 40 11.09 -10.33 -5.72
C THR A 40 10.87 -11.60 -6.55
N ALA A 41 9.80 -12.36 -6.25
CA ALA A 41 9.51 -13.63 -6.89
C ALA A 41 9.19 -13.45 -8.38
N VAL A 42 8.41 -12.43 -8.74
CA VAL A 42 8.06 -12.18 -10.15
C VAL A 42 9.29 -11.71 -10.94
N ILE A 43 10.12 -10.82 -10.37
CA ILE A 43 11.36 -10.40 -11.01
C ILE A 43 12.32 -11.59 -11.19
N ALA A 44 12.48 -12.43 -10.16
CA ALA A 44 13.33 -13.63 -10.24
C ALA A 44 12.84 -14.62 -11.32
N ALA A 45 11.53 -14.80 -11.46
CA ALA A 45 10.95 -15.76 -12.40
C ALA A 45 10.91 -15.26 -13.85
N SER A 46 10.75 -13.94 -14.06
CA SER A 46 10.41 -13.38 -15.39
C SER A 46 11.24 -12.16 -15.82
N GLY A 47 12.16 -11.73 -14.96
CA GLY A 47 12.92 -10.50 -15.14
C GLY A 47 12.12 -9.24 -14.80
N ALA A 48 12.82 -8.12 -14.70
CA ALA A 48 12.24 -6.81 -14.36
C ALA A 48 11.66 -6.11 -15.60
N THR A 49 10.64 -6.70 -16.22
CA THR A 49 9.95 -6.13 -17.39
C THR A 49 8.64 -5.45 -17.02
N TYR A 50 8.11 -4.62 -17.92
CA TYR A 50 6.80 -3.97 -17.73
C TYR A 50 5.67 -5.00 -17.59
N GLY A 51 5.67 -6.07 -18.40
CA GLY A 51 4.67 -7.13 -18.33
C GLY A 51 4.72 -7.88 -17.00
N ALA A 52 5.92 -8.22 -16.53
CA ALA A 52 6.14 -8.80 -15.20
C ALA A 52 5.62 -7.88 -14.09
N GLY A 53 5.88 -6.58 -14.22
CA GLY A 53 5.32 -5.54 -13.35
C GLY A 53 3.81 -5.63 -13.25
N ARG A 54 3.11 -5.68 -14.40
CA ARG A 54 1.64 -5.78 -14.42
C ARG A 54 1.14 -7.01 -13.67
N VAL A 55 1.77 -8.18 -13.88
CA VAL A 55 1.42 -9.42 -13.17
C VAL A 55 1.61 -9.28 -11.66
N ALA A 56 2.71 -8.65 -11.23
CA ALA A 56 2.95 -8.40 -9.82
C ALA A 56 1.94 -7.43 -9.20
N GLY A 57 1.55 -6.37 -9.92
CA GLY A 57 0.53 -5.41 -9.47
C GLY A 57 -0.84 -6.05 -9.31
N GLU A 58 -1.21 -6.95 -10.22
CA GLU A 58 -2.43 -7.76 -10.12
C GLU A 58 -2.41 -8.70 -8.92
N ARG A 59 -1.31 -9.43 -8.72
CA ARG A 59 -1.13 -10.32 -7.57
C ARG A 59 -1.16 -9.56 -6.25
N ALA A 60 -0.53 -8.38 -6.20
CA ALA A 60 -0.53 -7.54 -5.00
C ALA A 60 -1.94 -7.07 -4.63
N TYR A 61 -2.75 -6.66 -5.61
CA TYR A 61 -4.15 -6.30 -5.39
C TYR A 61 -4.96 -7.48 -4.84
N TYR A 62 -4.85 -8.66 -5.46
CA TYR A 62 -5.54 -9.86 -4.99
C TYR A 62 -5.03 -10.38 -3.65
N ALA A 63 -3.77 -10.08 -3.30
CA ALA A 63 -3.23 -10.32 -1.97
C ALA A 63 -3.77 -9.37 -0.89
N GLY A 64 -4.58 -8.37 -1.28
CA GLY A 64 -5.22 -7.43 -0.35
C GLY A 64 -4.53 -6.07 -0.28
N LEU A 65 -3.60 -5.74 -1.19
CA LEU A 65 -2.99 -4.42 -1.20
C LEU A 65 -4.03 -3.36 -1.58
N ARG A 66 -4.27 -2.41 -0.68
CA ARG A 66 -5.14 -1.26 -0.91
C ARG A 66 -4.32 -0.01 -1.19
N ASN A 67 -4.95 1.01 -1.79
CA ASN A 67 -4.25 2.24 -2.17
C ASN A 67 -3.63 2.96 -0.95
N SER A 68 -4.35 3.04 0.17
CA SER A 68 -3.85 3.63 1.41
C SER A 68 -2.56 2.96 1.89
N THR A 69 -2.58 1.64 2.01
CA THR A 69 -1.42 0.82 2.37
C THR A 69 -0.28 0.95 1.37
N TYR A 70 -0.59 0.97 0.07
CA TYR A 70 0.42 1.15 -0.98
C TYR A 70 1.10 2.52 -0.89
N GLN A 71 0.37 3.61 -0.68
CA GLN A 71 0.99 4.94 -0.55
C GLN A 71 1.92 5.00 0.68
N LYS A 72 1.56 4.35 1.81
CA LYS A 72 2.41 4.27 3.01
C LYS A 72 3.77 3.61 2.73
N TRP A 73 3.79 2.57 1.90
CA TRP A 73 4.98 1.75 1.64
C TRP A 73 5.57 1.90 0.22
N LYS A 74 5.11 2.91 -0.53
CA LYS A 74 5.38 3.07 -1.97
C LYS A 74 6.86 3.03 -2.30
N TRP A 75 7.65 3.80 -1.56
CA TRP A 75 9.08 3.94 -1.83
C TRP A 75 9.86 2.68 -1.45
N GLN A 76 9.43 1.95 -0.42
CA GLN A 76 10.01 0.66 -0.02
C GLN A 76 9.76 -0.41 -1.10
N ILE A 77 8.55 -0.47 -1.65
CA ILE A 77 8.21 -1.41 -2.73
C ILE A 77 9.00 -1.07 -4.00
N ARG A 78 9.12 0.21 -4.35
CA ARG A 78 9.96 0.67 -5.49
C ARG A 78 11.44 0.35 -5.28
N ALA A 79 11.96 0.59 -4.07
CA ALA A 79 13.34 0.31 -3.73
C ALA A 79 13.64 -1.18 -3.83
N ALA A 80 12.73 -2.05 -3.40
CA ALA A 80 12.88 -3.50 -3.57
C ALA A 80 12.91 -3.92 -5.05
N ALA A 81 12.01 -3.37 -5.87
CA ALA A 81 12.00 -3.66 -7.31
C ALA A 81 13.30 -3.24 -8.01
N VAL A 82 13.86 -2.07 -7.65
CA VAL A 82 15.15 -1.59 -8.17
C VAL A 82 16.33 -2.39 -7.59
N GLY A 83 16.27 -2.75 -6.31
CA GLY A 83 17.31 -3.54 -5.65
C GLY A 83 17.48 -4.93 -6.26
N VAL A 84 16.37 -5.55 -6.68
CA VAL A 84 16.37 -6.89 -7.30
C VAL A 84 16.55 -6.81 -8.82
N GLY A 85 15.85 -5.88 -9.47
CA GLY A 85 15.79 -5.75 -10.93
C GLY A 85 16.80 -4.79 -11.55
N GLY A 86 17.61 -4.10 -10.74
CA GLY A 86 18.49 -3.03 -11.19
C GLY A 86 17.72 -1.87 -11.83
N VAL A 87 18.32 -1.24 -12.85
CA VAL A 87 17.70 -0.14 -13.61
C VAL A 87 16.34 -0.54 -14.20
N ALA A 88 16.21 -1.80 -14.64
CA ALA A 88 14.97 -2.33 -15.18
C ALA A 88 13.85 -2.46 -14.13
N GLY A 89 14.20 -2.43 -12.82
CA GLY A 89 13.22 -2.34 -11.73
C GLY A 89 12.30 -1.12 -11.82
N GLY A 90 12.77 -0.01 -12.40
CA GLY A 90 11.92 1.14 -12.69
C GLY A 90 10.83 0.83 -13.74
N ILE A 91 11.19 0.11 -14.80
CA ILE A 91 10.25 -0.32 -15.86
C ILE A 91 9.22 -1.31 -15.30
N PHE A 92 9.69 -2.24 -14.47
CA PHE A 92 8.82 -3.14 -13.72
C PHE A 92 7.81 -2.38 -12.87
N MET A 93 8.25 -1.37 -12.11
CA MET A 93 7.34 -0.58 -11.26
C MET A 93 6.33 0.22 -12.06
N LEU A 94 6.66 0.72 -13.25
CA LEU A 94 5.68 1.36 -14.14
C LEU A 94 4.56 0.38 -14.52
N GLY A 95 4.90 -0.87 -14.81
CA GLY A 95 3.91 -1.92 -15.10
C GLY A 95 3.07 -2.28 -13.88
N PHE A 96 3.73 -2.45 -12.73
CA PHE A 96 3.08 -2.73 -11.45
C PHE A 96 2.04 -1.68 -11.12
N GLU A 97 2.44 -0.41 -11.11
CA GLU A 97 1.57 0.70 -10.74
C GLU A 97 0.43 0.88 -11.73
N ASN A 98 0.69 0.79 -13.04
CA ASN A 98 -0.38 0.93 -14.03
C ASN A 98 -1.48 -0.13 -13.84
N LYS A 99 -1.09 -1.40 -13.68
CA LYS A 99 -2.08 -2.46 -13.46
C LYS A 99 -2.73 -2.36 -12.08
N PHE A 100 -1.96 -2.07 -11.03
CA PHE A 100 -2.50 -1.90 -9.68
C PHE A 100 -3.56 -0.81 -9.61
N TYR A 101 -3.26 0.40 -10.11
CA TYR A 101 -4.21 1.51 -10.10
C TYR A 101 -5.41 1.30 -11.01
N SER A 102 -5.30 0.48 -12.05
CA SER A 102 -6.46 0.14 -12.90
C SER A 102 -7.52 -0.73 -12.21
N MET A 103 -7.24 -1.25 -11.02
CA MET A 103 -8.13 -2.16 -10.27
C MET A 103 -8.65 -1.55 -8.97
N ILE A 104 -8.19 -0.34 -8.61
CA ILE A 104 -8.67 0.45 -7.46
C ILE A 104 -9.85 1.29 -7.91
#